data_AF-A0A4Q9KIV8-F1
#
_entry.id   AF-A0A4Q9KIV8-F1
#
_cell.length_a   1.000
_cell.length_b   1.000
_cell.length_c   1.000
_cell.angle_alpha   90.00
_cell.angle_beta   90.00
_cell.angle_gamma   90.00
#
_symmetry.space_group_name_H-M   'P 1'
#
loop_
_entity.id
_entity.type
_entity.pdbx_description
1 polymer ?
#
loop_
_entity_poly.entity_id
_entity_poly.type
_entity_poly.pdbx_seq_one_letter_code
_entity_poly.pdbx_strand_id
1 'polypeptide(L)'
;MQASEVLDLMGEVAVSQWGLVTTAQAVARGVSAVDVARLADRGLIRRVRYGVYAMYGGASGNHLEDIQAQWLATAPARTAFQRREDPDPVVVSDESAALVYGIGDFTTTGVHLTASRRLRPSAASSVLTHQRKLHPKEINDVDGLPVTSVRRTLEDLVERWEPQHIRDAVSDAISHGLMQASEIARSKTLLSVVPEMAPPVTHIGLKDRLKHAGQDPTQALSEFFRLQFLGLLGERHDWVLKGGTNLLCRLNNARGTRDLDVFLDGPDTADESARTLIAQTNGATIGRYRFDVGDPESSDLGHVDIARLTVQVRVSDTDVAVCAFTVDVAGAVTLNDQPQRHQVQLPVPIPGYHGSVGITLYPIENQLADKLCAMYQDYGQGSRSTRYHDLYDAALIVDQLPFNPATLQAALTTQYQLRKMRPIPTEMPEPAPGWAETYNRTVPTLAGTKPPFTDYSVALAAVQAAVAPTLTKAVGDDARRKLRTLADRQDEAPQREEPQRGITRNIER
;
A
#
# COMPACT_ATOMS: atom_id res chain seq x y z
N MET A 1 41.37 -23.68 -45.43
CA MET A 1 40.27 -24.49 -44.85
C MET A 1 38.96 -24.09 -45.53
N GLN A 2 38.06 -25.03 -45.78
CA GLN A 2 36.73 -24.69 -46.32
C GLN A 2 35.87 -24.06 -45.21
N ALA A 3 34.90 -23.21 -45.57
CA ALA A 3 34.09 -22.50 -44.57
C ALA A 3 33.29 -23.46 -43.65
N SER A 4 32.81 -24.58 -44.20
CA SER A 4 32.12 -25.63 -43.43
C SER A 4 33.02 -26.28 -42.38
N GLU A 5 34.24 -26.64 -42.77
CA GLU A 5 35.23 -27.27 -41.89
C GLU A 5 35.64 -26.33 -40.73
N VAL A 6 35.77 -25.02 -40.99
CA VAL A 6 36.01 -24.03 -39.94
C VAL A 6 34.82 -23.95 -38.97
N LEU A 7 33.59 -23.93 -39.50
CA LEU A 7 32.37 -23.86 -38.70
C LEU A 7 32.19 -25.10 -37.81
N ASP A 8 32.49 -26.29 -38.32
CA ASP A 8 32.42 -27.54 -37.56
C ASP A 8 33.40 -27.53 -36.37
N LEU A 9 34.68 -27.17 -36.62
CA LEU A 9 35.71 -27.09 -35.57
C LEU A 9 35.38 -26.05 -34.50
N MET A 10 34.83 -24.90 -34.90
CA MET A 10 34.36 -23.87 -33.96
C MET A 10 33.11 -24.31 -33.20
N GLY A 11 32.19 -25.00 -33.88
CA GLY A 11 30.94 -25.53 -33.33
C GLY A 11 31.17 -26.53 -32.20
N GLU A 12 32.14 -27.43 -32.34
CA GLU A 12 32.50 -28.39 -31.29
C GLU A 12 32.85 -27.72 -29.95
N VAL A 13 33.55 -26.59 -29.99
CA VAL A 13 33.85 -25.81 -28.78
C VAL A 13 32.60 -25.07 -28.31
N ALA A 14 31.92 -24.40 -29.25
CA ALA A 14 30.81 -23.50 -28.97
C ALA A 14 29.63 -24.18 -28.28
N VAL A 15 29.32 -25.43 -28.63
CA VAL A 15 28.23 -26.21 -28.00
C VAL A 15 28.39 -26.31 -26.48
N SER A 16 29.62 -26.35 -25.97
CA SER A 16 29.90 -26.43 -24.52
C SER A 16 29.89 -25.09 -23.77
N GLN A 17 29.69 -23.98 -24.48
CA GLN A 17 29.77 -22.61 -23.94
C GLN A 17 28.79 -21.67 -24.65
N TRP A 18 27.50 -22.05 -24.59
CA TRP A 18 26.35 -21.24 -25.01
C TRP A 18 26.33 -20.84 -26.48
N GLY A 19 27.03 -21.57 -27.35
CA GLY A 19 27.18 -21.23 -28.76
C GLY A 19 28.23 -20.14 -29.04
N LEU A 20 29.04 -19.77 -28.03
CA LEU A 20 30.10 -18.78 -28.16
C LEU A 20 31.45 -19.46 -28.40
N VAL A 21 32.40 -18.79 -29.05
CA VAL A 21 33.78 -19.28 -29.22
C VAL A 21 34.75 -18.11 -29.29
N THR A 22 35.90 -18.24 -28.64
CA THR A 22 36.94 -17.22 -28.70
C THR A 22 37.89 -17.45 -29.88
N THR A 23 38.52 -16.40 -30.39
CA THR A 23 39.58 -16.55 -31.41
C THR A 23 40.72 -17.44 -30.91
N ALA A 24 41.08 -17.35 -29.63
CA ALA A 24 42.16 -18.16 -29.05
C ALA A 24 41.81 -19.66 -29.03
N GLN A 25 40.56 -20.01 -28.72
CA GLN A 25 40.08 -21.39 -28.78
C GLN A 25 40.05 -21.92 -30.21
N ALA A 26 39.58 -21.11 -31.17
CA ALA A 26 39.57 -21.48 -32.59
C ALA A 26 41.00 -21.75 -33.10
N VAL A 27 41.95 -20.88 -32.75
CA VAL A 27 43.38 -21.06 -33.08
C VAL A 27 43.95 -22.34 -32.46
N ALA A 28 43.59 -22.67 -31.22
CA ALA A 28 44.00 -23.92 -30.58
C ALA A 28 43.45 -25.18 -31.29
N ARG A 29 42.37 -25.05 -32.08
CA ARG A 29 41.80 -26.11 -32.93
C ARG A 29 42.31 -26.07 -34.38
N GLY A 30 43.30 -25.23 -34.69
CA GLY A 30 43.90 -25.14 -36.02
C GLY A 30 43.20 -24.15 -36.97
N VAL A 31 42.24 -23.36 -36.49
CA VAL A 31 41.57 -22.32 -37.28
C VAL A 31 42.33 -21.00 -37.17
N SER A 32 42.78 -20.44 -38.29
CA SER A 32 43.51 -19.16 -38.26
C SER A 32 42.59 -18.00 -37.85
N ALA A 33 43.15 -16.98 -37.17
CA ALA A 33 42.39 -15.77 -36.82
C ALA A 33 41.84 -15.04 -38.07
N VAL A 34 42.53 -15.17 -39.21
CA VAL A 34 42.11 -14.64 -40.51
C VAL A 34 40.86 -15.37 -41.01
N ASP A 35 40.78 -16.69 -40.85
CA ASP A 35 39.59 -17.45 -41.24
C ASP A 35 38.40 -17.12 -40.34
N VAL A 36 38.60 -16.92 -39.03
CA VAL A 36 37.56 -16.42 -38.11
C VAL A 36 37.04 -15.05 -38.55
N ALA A 37 37.94 -14.10 -38.84
CA ALA A 37 37.56 -12.77 -39.32
C ALA A 37 36.79 -12.86 -40.64
N ARG A 38 37.24 -13.70 -41.58
CA ARG A 38 36.57 -13.91 -42.87
C ARG A 38 35.17 -14.50 -42.70
N LEU A 39 34.95 -15.41 -41.77
CA LEU A 39 33.61 -15.93 -41.48
C LEU A 39 32.69 -14.84 -40.90
N ALA A 40 33.22 -14.00 -40.02
CA ALA A 40 32.47 -12.88 -39.45
C ALA A 40 32.10 -11.84 -40.51
N ASP A 41 33.04 -11.48 -41.39
CA ASP A 41 32.82 -10.53 -42.50
C ASP A 41 31.78 -11.06 -43.51
N ARG A 42 31.70 -12.39 -43.68
CA ARG A 42 30.69 -13.06 -44.51
C ARG A 42 29.35 -13.25 -43.80
N GLY A 43 29.23 -12.84 -42.53
CA GLY A 43 28.01 -12.98 -41.75
C GLY A 43 27.68 -14.41 -41.35
N LEU A 44 28.63 -15.35 -41.43
CA LEU A 44 28.43 -16.76 -41.05
C LEU A 44 28.59 -17.02 -39.55
N ILE A 45 29.20 -16.07 -38.83
CA ILE A 45 29.25 -15.99 -37.37
C ILE A 45 29.07 -14.52 -36.98
N ARG A 46 28.57 -14.25 -35.77
CA ARG A 46 28.39 -12.88 -35.28
C ARG A 46 29.45 -12.54 -34.25
N ARG A 47 30.10 -11.39 -34.42
CA ARG A 47 30.99 -10.87 -33.38
C ARG A 47 30.16 -10.28 -32.24
N VAL A 48 30.23 -10.86 -31.05
CA VAL A 48 29.57 -10.34 -29.84
C VAL A 48 30.43 -9.22 -29.24
N ARG A 49 31.73 -9.48 -29.11
CA ARG A 49 32.74 -8.52 -28.66
C ARG A 49 34.10 -8.82 -29.29
N TYR A 50 35.12 -8.03 -28.95
CA TYR A 50 36.48 -8.27 -29.44
C TYR A 50 37.00 -9.67 -29.08
N GLY A 51 37.18 -10.53 -30.08
CA GLY A 51 37.76 -11.88 -29.90
C GLY A 51 36.79 -12.95 -29.41
N VAL A 52 35.48 -12.67 -29.35
CA VAL A 52 34.43 -13.65 -29.01
C VAL A 52 33.30 -13.57 -30.03
N TYR A 53 32.93 -14.72 -30.57
CA TYR A 53 31.97 -14.86 -31.67
C TYR A 53 30.88 -15.85 -31.30
N ALA A 54 29.66 -15.58 -31.75
CA ALA A 54 28.51 -16.47 -31.65
C ALA A 54 28.30 -17.23 -32.96
N MET A 55 28.09 -18.53 -32.85
CA MET A 55 27.74 -19.41 -33.98
C MET A 55 26.24 -19.32 -34.28
N TYR A 56 25.85 -19.32 -35.56
CA TYR A 56 24.43 -19.44 -35.94
C TYR A 56 23.87 -20.80 -35.50
N GLY A 57 22.73 -20.81 -34.81
CA GLY A 57 22.13 -22.02 -34.22
C GLY A 57 22.42 -22.22 -32.72
N GLY A 58 23.35 -21.46 -32.13
CA GLY A 58 23.41 -21.26 -30.67
C GLY A 58 22.24 -20.39 -30.18
N ALA A 59 22.05 -20.26 -28.87
CA ALA A 59 21.05 -19.38 -28.23
C ALA A 59 21.37 -17.88 -28.47
N SER A 60 21.41 -17.49 -29.74
CA SER A 60 21.76 -16.17 -30.24
C SER A 60 20.72 -15.15 -29.77
N GLY A 61 21.19 -14.06 -29.17
CA GLY A 61 20.31 -12.99 -28.70
C GLY A 61 19.67 -13.22 -27.33
N ASN A 62 20.15 -14.20 -26.55
CA ASN A 62 19.82 -14.23 -25.12
C ASN A 62 20.31 -12.94 -24.44
N HIS A 63 19.52 -12.39 -23.51
CA HIS A 63 19.87 -11.20 -22.74
C HIS A 63 21.17 -11.36 -21.92
N LEU A 64 21.63 -12.61 -21.70
CA LEU A 64 22.89 -12.93 -21.02
C LEU A 64 24.12 -13.04 -21.94
N GLU A 65 23.95 -12.94 -23.26
CA GLU A 65 25.02 -13.23 -24.21
C GLU A 65 26.25 -12.31 -24.03
N ASP A 66 26.02 -11.02 -23.78
CA ASP A 66 27.14 -10.09 -23.52
C ASP A 66 27.88 -10.49 -22.23
N ILE A 67 27.18 -10.81 -21.15
CA ILE A 67 27.78 -11.26 -19.88
C ILE A 67 28.67 -12.49 -20.11
N GLN A 68 28.14 -13.50 -20.79
CA GLN A 68 28.87 -14.73 -21.10
C GLN A 68 30.11 -14.44 -21.96
N ALA A 69 29.97 -13.58 -22.97
CA ALA A 69 31.08 -13.22 -23.84
C ALA A 69 32.18 -12.44 -23.10
N GLN A 70 31.82 -11.47 -22.26
CA GLN A 70 32.78 -10.74 -21.43
C GLN A 70 33.47 -11.66 -20.42
N TRP A 71 32.74 -12.60 -19.81
CA TRP A 71 33.32 -13.57 -18.90
C TRP A 71 34.32 -14.51 -19.60
N LEU A 72 33.99 -15.05 -20.78
CA LEU A 72 34.91 -15.86 -21.60
C LEU A 72 36.20 -15.09 -21.95
N ALA A 73 36.10 -13.78 -22.15
CA ALA A 73 37.23 -12.91 -22.46
C ALA A 73 38.28 -12.81 -21.35
N THR A 74 37.93 -13.17 -20.11
CA THR A 74 38.83 -13.06 -18.96
C THR A 74 40.00 -14.04 -19.02
N ALA A 75 39.85 -15.15 -19.77
CA ALA A 75 40.89 -16.14 -20.01
C ALA A 75 40.64 -16.84 -21.36
N PRO A 76 40.83 -16.16 -22.51
CA PRO A 76 40.25 -16.57 -23.78
C PRO A 76 40.72 -17.93 -24.30
N ALA A 77 41.86 -18.45 -23.86
CA ALA A 77 42.39 -19.75 -24.26
C ALA A 77 41.71 -20.96 -23.57
N ARG A 78 40.96 -20.73 -22.48
CA ARG A 78 40.29 -21.80 -21.72
C ARG A 78 38.82 -21.94 -22.12
N THR A 79 38.21 -23.11 -22.02
CA THR A 79 36.76 -23.30 -22.23
C THR A 79 35.97 -22.98 -20.97
N ALA A 80 34.64 -22.78 -21.09
CA ALA A 80 33.80 -22.55 -19.90
C ALA A 80 33.93 -23.69 -18.89
N PHE A 81 33.86 -24.93 -19.37
CA PHE A 81 34.08 -26.15 -18.57
C PHE A 81 35.40 -26.12 -17.79
N GLN A 82 36.52 -25.83 -18.47
CA GLN A 82 37.84 -25.78 -17.83
C GLN A 82 37.96 -24.72 -16.72
N ARG A 83 37.12 -23.68 -16.73
CA ARG A 83 37.15 -22.61 -15.72
C ARG A 83 36.29 -22.93 -14.50
N ARG A 84 35.29 -23.83 -14.63
CA ARG A 84 34.41 -24.19 -13.49
C ARG A 84 35.16 -24.87 -12.35
N GLU A 85 36.28 -25.51 -12.67
CA GLU A 85 37.14 -26.17 -11.70
C GLU A 85 38.18 -25.23 -11.06
N ASP A 86 38.18 -23.94 -11.42
CA ASP A 86 39.09 -22.98 -10.80
C ASP A 86 38.73 -22.80 -9.32
N PRO A 87 39.68 -22.96 -8.38
CA PRO A 87 39.42 -22.75 -6.96
C PRO A 87 39.14 -21.27 -6.61
N ASP A 88 39.44 -20.37 -7.54
CA ASP A 88 39.28 -18.92 -7.41
C ASP A 88 38.82 -18.33 -8.76
N PRO A 89 37.56 -18.57 -9.16
CA PRO A 89 37.05 -18.20 -10.47
C PRO A 89 36.82 -16.68 -10.56
N VAL A 90 36.77 -16.17 -11.80
CA VAL A 90 36.13 -14.88 -12.06
C VAL A 90 34.62 -15.09 -12.01
N VAL A 91 33.91 -14.25 -11.28
CA VAL A 91 32.48 -14.44 -10.95
C VAL A 91 31.69 -13.24 -11.47
N VAL A 92 30.52 -13.48 -12.05
CA VAL A 92 29.56 -12.43 -12.42
C VAL A 92 28.88 -11.91 -11.15
N SER A 93 28.82 -10.61 -10.96
CA SER A 93 28.32 -9.98 -9.72
C SER A 93 27.36 -8.82 -9.95
N ASP A 94 26.85 -8.25 -8.85
CA ASP A 94 26.00 -7.04 -8.82
C ASP A 94 24.82 -7.08 -9.82
N GLU A 95 24.59 -6.00 -10.58
CA GLU A 95 23.48 -5.88 -11.53
C GLU A 95 23.50 -6.98 -12.60
N SER A 96 24.70 -7.41 -13.03
CA SER A 96 24.83 -8.52 -13.98
C SER A 96 24.42 -9.86 -13.37
N ALA A 97 24.70 -10.09 -12.08
CA ALA A 97 24.24 -11.29 -11.39
C ALA A 97 22.72 -11.28 -11.17
N ALA A 98 22.14 -10.12 -10.83
CA ALA A 98 20.70 -9.98 -10.70
C ALA A 98 19.97 -10.28 -12.03
N LEU A 99 20.52 -9.80 -13.15
CA LEU A 99 20.02 -10.12 -14.48
C LEU A 99 20.11 -11.63 -14.79
N VAL A 100 21.22 -12.29 -14.42
CA VAL A 100 21.36 -13.76 -14.59
C VAL A 100 20.31 -14.52 -13.77
N TYR A 101 19.96 -14.04 -12.58
CA TYR A 101 18.90 -14.65 -11.75
C TYR A 101 17.48 -14.26 -12.17
N GLY A 102 17.32 -13.25 -13.03
CA GLY A 102 16.02 -12.68 -13.36
C GLY A 102 15.31 -12.08 -12.14
N ILE A 103 16.04 -11.36 -11.29
CA ILE A 103 15.49 -10.70 -10.09
C ILE A 103 15.72 -9.19 -10.15
N GLY A 104 14.70 -8.43 -9.77
CA GLY A 104 14.71 -6.97 -9.79
C GLY A 104 14.80 -6.37 -11.19
N ASP A 105 14.65 -5.05 -11.25
CA ASP A 105 14.81 -4.26 -12.47
C ASP A 105 15.98 -3.28 -12.28
N PHE A 106 17.19 -3.77 -12.52
CA PHE A 106 18.42 -3.01 -12.35
C PHE A 106 19.01 -2.61 -13.68
N THR A 107 19.03 -1.30 -13.97
CA THR A 107 19.74 -0.79 -15.14
C THR A 107 21.24 -0.92 -14.95
N THR A 108 21.94 -1.48 -15.94
CA THR A 108 23.39 -1.60 -15.89
C THR A 108 24.07 -0.89 -17.06
N THR A 109 25.21 -0.24 -16.78
CA THR A 109 26.06 0.40 -17.80
C THR A 109 27.08 -0.56 -18.39
N GLY A 110 27.15 -1.81 -17.90
CA GLY A 110 28.18 -2.76 -18.30
C GLY A 110 28.08 -4.14 -17.63
N VAL A 111 29.10 -4.97 -17.80
CA VAL A 111 29.15 -6.31 -17.19
C VAL A 111 30.02 -6.29 -15.94
N HIS A 112 29.42 -6.64 -14.81
CA HIS A 112 30.06 -6.68 -13.51
C HIS A 112 30.75 -8.02 -13.25
N LEU A 113 32.06 -7.97 -13.03
CA LEU A 113 32.89 -9.14 -12.74
C LEU A 113 33.69 -8.93 -11.46
N THR A 114 33.57 -9.88 -10.54
CA THR A 114 34.34 -9.95 -9.30
C THR A 114 35.42 -11.02 -9.38
N ALA A 115 36.63 -10.72 -8.89
CA ALA A 115 37.70 -11.70 -8.71
C ALA A 115 38.58 -11.33 -7.51
N SER A 116 39.28 -12.30 -6.92
CA SER A 116 40.25 -12.03 -5.83
C SER A 116 41.45 -11.19 -6.30
N ARG A 117 41.80 -11.35 -7.58
CA ARG A 117 42.88 -10.65 -8.27
C ARG A 117 42.35 -9.46 -9.04
N ARG A 118 43.21 -8.47 -9.26
CA ARG A 118 42.90 -7.33 -10.11
C ARG A 118 42.69 -7.77 -11.56
N LEU A 119 41.48 -7.59 -12.08
CA LEU A 119 41.19 -7.71 -13.50
C LEU A 119 41.61 -6.42 -14.23
N ARG A 120 42.11 -6.54 -15.46
CA ARG A 120 42.54 -5.42 -16.28
C ARG A 120 41.87 -5.48 -17.65
N PRO A 121 40.56 -5.17 -17.72
CA PRO A 121 39.85 -5.11 -18.98
C PRO A 121 40.42 -3.98 -19.85
N SER A 122 40.25 -4.09 -21.17
CA SER A 122 40.67 -3.03 -22.09
C SER A 122 39.84 -1.76 -21.88
N ALA A 123 40.41 -0.58 -22.14
CA ALA A 123 39.67 0.68 -21.99
C ALA A 123 38.37 0.76 -22.82
N ALA A 124 38.26 -0.03 -23.90
CA ALA A 124 37.09 -0.07 -24.77
C ALA A 124 36.02 -1.10 -24.36
N SER A 125 36.21 -1.85 -23.27
CA SER A 125 35.21 -2.85 -22.83
C SER A 125 34.29 -2.29 -21.75
N SER A 126 33.01 -2.64 -21.81
CA SER A 126 31.97 -2.35 -20.83
C SER A 126 32.12 -3.13 -19.51
N VAL A 127 33.28 -3.71 -19.21
CA VAL A 127 33.47 -4.54 -18.02
C VAL A 127 33.78 -3.67 -16.82
N LEU A 128 32.94 -3.78 -15.79
CA LEU A 128 33.12 -3.19 -14.48
C LEU A 128 33.72 -4.25 -13.56
N THR A 129 34.84 -3.95 -12.93
CA THR A 129 35.61 -4.95 -12.18
C THR A 129 35.65 -4.64 -10.71
N HIS A 130 35.40 -5.67 -9.91
CA HIS A 130 35.50 -5.61 -8.46
C HIS A 130 36.56 -6.57 -7.95
N GLN A 131 37.35 -6.12 -6.98
CA GLN A 131 38.38 -6.97 -6.37
C GLN A 131 37.90 -7.44 -5.00
N ARG A 132 37.56 -8.72 -4.90
CA ARG A 132 37.12 -9.35 -3.64
C ARG A 132 37.40 -10.84 -3.66
N LYS A 133 37.92 -11.36 -2.55
CA LYS A 133 38.00 -12.81 -2.32
C LYS A 133 36.64 -13.30 -1.81
N LEU A 134 35.94 -14.09 -2.62
CA LEU A 134 34.63 -14.66 -2.28
C LEU A 134 34.81 -16.00 -1.55
N HIS A 135 33.93 -16.29 -0.60
CA HIS A 135 33.84 -17.62 -0.01
C HIS A 135 33.17 -18.58 -1.02
N PRO A 136 33.51 -19.89 -1.09
CA PRO A 136 32.89 -20.81 -2.04
C PRO A 136 31.35 -20.88 -1.96
N LYS A 137 30.76 -20.67 -0.77
CA LYS A 137 29.30 -20.57 -0.57
C LYS A 137 28.66 -19.28 -1.09
N GLU A 138 29.46 -18.31 -1.50
CA GLU A 138 29.01 -17.07 -2.15
C GLU A 138 29.11 -17.16 -3.67
N ILE A 139 29.39 -18.35 -4.22
CA ILE A 139 29.49 -18.58 -5.66
C ILE A 139 28.53 -19.71 -6.01
N ASN A 140 27.62 -19.43 -6.93
CA ASN A 140 26.72 -20.40 -7.53
C ASN A 140 27.10 -20.62 -9.00
N ASP A 141 26.83 -21.82 -9.52
CA ASP A 141 26.89 -22.09 -10.96
C ASP A 141 25.46 -21.94 -11.52
N VAL A 142 25.28 -21.02 -12.46
CA VAL A 142 24.01 -20.81 -13.17
C VAL A 142 24.25 -21.08 -14.66
N ASP A 143 23.72 -22.20 -15.15
CA ASP A 143 23.95 -22.69 -16.51
C ASP A 143 25.44 -22.70 -16.93
N GLY A 144 26.33 -22.96 -15.98
CA GLY A 144 27.76 -22.99 -16.22
C GLY A 144 28.53 -21.69 -16.09
N LEU A 145 27.84 -20.63 -15.69
CA LEU A 145 28.42 -19.33 -15.40
C LEU A 145 28.59 -19.21 -13.89
N PRO A 146 29.81 -18.93 -13.38
CA PRO A 146 29.99 -18.60 -11.97
C PRO A 146 29.37 -17.23 -11.66
N VAL A 147 28.41 -17.20 -10.76
CA VAL A 147 27.67 -15.99 -10.34
C VAL A 147 27.75 -15.85 -8.81
N THR A 148 27.80 -14.62 -8.29
CA THR A 148 27.68 -14.41 -6.85
C THR A 148 26.36 -14.99 -6.36
N SER A 149 26.35 -15.65 -5.20
CA SER A 149 25.11 -16.21 -4.66
C SER A 149 24.05 -15.11 -4.50
N VAL A 150 22.78 -15.47 -4.59
CA VAL A 150 21.66 -14.52 -4.56
C VAL A 150 21.77 -13.55 -3.37
N ARG A 151 22.14 -14.05 -2.18
CA ARG A 151 22.38 -13.21 -0.98
C ARG A 151 23.51 -12.22 -1.18
N ARG A 152 24.64 -12.68 -1.70
CA ARG A 152 25.80 -11.82 -1.97
C ARG A 152 25.45 -10.73 -2.98
N THR A 153 24.77 -11.11 -4.06
CA THR A 153 24.31 -10.20 -5.11
C THR A 153 23.42 -9.10 -4.53
N LEU A 154 22.40 -9.47 -3.74
CA LEU A 154 21.52 -8.49 -3.10
C LEU A 154 22.28 -7.61 -2.09
N GLU A 155 23.21 -8.17 -1.32
CA GLU A 155 24.06 -7.41 -0.38
C GLU A 155 24.92 -6.37 -1.09
N ASP A 156 25.48 -6.70 -2.25
CA ASP A 156 26.29 -5.78 -3.05
C ASP A 156 25.44 -4.65 -3.67
N LEU A 157 24.19 -4.94 -4.03
CA LEU A 157 23.27 -3.96 -4.61
C LEU A 157 22.74 -2.94 -3.59
N VAL A 158 22.66 -3.29 -2.30
CA VAL A 158 22.20 -2.37 -1.23
C VAL A 158 23.02 -1.08 -1.18
N GLU A 159 24.31 -1.12 -1.49
CA GLU A 159 25.17 0.07 -1.45
C GLU A 159 24.93 1.02 -2.64
N ARG A 160 24.20 0.57 -3.67
CA ARG A 160 24.11 1.24 -4.99
C ARG A 160 22.69 1.63 -5.38
N TRP A 161 21.68 1.02 -4.76
CA TRP A 161 20.28 1.15 -5.16
C TRP A 161 19.38 1.57 -4.00
N GLU A 162 18.30 2.27 -4.34
CA GLU A 162 17.28 2.67 -3.39
C GLU A 162 16.60 1.45 -2.73
N PRO A 163 16.19 1.55 -1.45
CA PRO A 163 15.58 0.46 -0.71
C PRO A 163 14.47 -0.30 -1.45
N GLN A 164 13.61 0.40 -2.20
CA GLN A 164 12.49 -0.24 -2.88
C GLN A 164 12.92 -1.25 -3.94
N HIS A 165 13.92 -0.92 -4.78
CA HIS A 165 14.43 -1.85 -5.80
C HIS A 165 14.99 -3.13 -5.18
N ILE A 166 15.61 -3.01 -4.01
CA ILE A 166 16.12 -4.16 -3.26
C ILE A 166 14.96 -4.99 -2.69
N ARG A 167 13.91 -4.36 -2.15
CA ARG A 167 12.72 -5.09 -1.67
C ARG A 167 12.07 -5.89 -2.80
N ASP A 168 11.94 -5.28 -3.98
CA ASP A 168 11.35 -5.92 -5.15
C ASP A 168 12.22 -7.12 -5.60
N ALA A 169 13.54 -6.94 -5.69
CA ALA A 169 14.46 -8.03 -6.03
C ALA A 169 14.50 -9.16 -4.98
N VAL A 170 14.34 -8.83 -3.69
CA VAL A 170 14.17 -9.82 -2.62
C VAL A 170 12.86 -10.60 -2.80
N SER A 171 11.78 -9.91 -3.13
CA SER A 171 10.48 -10.52 -3.41
C SER A 171 10.56 -11.48 -4.59
N ASP A 172 11.22 -11.08 -5.69
CA ASP A 172 11.45 -11.93 -6.86
C ASP A 172 12.29 -13.16 -6.49
N ALA A 173 13.38 -12.98 -5.73
CA ALA A 173 14.24 -14.08 -5.31
C ALA A 173 13.51 -15.14 -4.48
N ILE A 174 12.62 -14.72 -3.57
CA ILE A 174 11.79 -15.64 -2.79
C ILE A 174 10.74 -16.30 -3.68
N SER A 175 10.04 -15.51 -4.51
CA SER A 175 8.95 -15.98 -5.37
C SER A 175 9.43 -16.98 -6.43
N HIS A 176 10.66 -16.78 -6.95
CA HIS A 176 11.32 -17.70 -7.88
C HIS A 176 11.99 -18.90 -7.17
N GLY A 177 11.94 -18.98 -5.84
CA GLY A 177 12.53 -20.07 -5.05
C GLY A 177 14.07 -20.07 -5.04
N LEU A 178 14.70 -18.95 -5.37
CA LEU A 178 16.15 -18.78 -5.45
C LEU A 178 16.79 -18.54 -4.07
N MET A 179 16.00 -18.07 -3.10
CA MET A 179 16.43 -17.82 -1.73
C MET A 179 15.28 -18.06 -0.75
N GLN A 180 15.60 -18.61 0.42
CA GLN A 180 14.63 -18.69 1.53
C GLN A 180 14.66 -17.43 2.40
N ALA A 181 13.50 -17.01 2.93
CA ALA A 181 13.41 -15.85 3.84
C ALA A 181 14.35 -15.96 5.07
N SER A 182 14.61 -17.18 5.54
CA SER A 182 15.55 -17.45 6.64
C SER A 182 17.01 -17.08 6.34
N GLU A 183 17.39 -16.98 5.07
CA GLU A 183 18.73 -16.56 4.65
C GLU A 183 18.90 -15.04 4.74
N ILE A 184 17.83 -14.27 4.51
CA ILE A 184 17.80 -12.81 4.67
C ILE A 184 18.05 -12.45 6.13
N ALA A 185 17.44 -13.20 7.06
CA ALA A 185 17.62 -13.02 8.50
C ALA A 185 19.08 -13.13 8.97
N ARG A 186 19.97 -13.72 8.16
CA ARG A 186 21.41 -13.84 8.46
C ARG A 186 22.23 -12.65 7.98
N SER A 187 21.65 -11.76 7.17
CA SER A 187 22.34 -10.60 6.59
C SER A 187 21.87 -9.31 7.24
N LYS A 188 22.76 -8.65 8.00
CA LYS A 188 22.47 -7.34 8.58
C LYS A 188 22.22 -6.26 7.52
N THR A 189 22.92 -6.36 6.40
CA THR A 189 22.80 -5.44 5.25
C THR A 189 21.44 -5.57 4.58
N LEU A 190 20.95 -6.79 4.34
CA LEU A 190 19.61 -6.96 3.80
C LEU A 190 18.55 -6.53 4.82
N LEU A 191 18.70 -6.89 6.09
CA LEU A 191 17.73 -6.50 7.13
C LEU A 191 17.63 -4.99 7.38
N SER A 192 18.64 -4.19 7.03
CA SER A 192 18.49 -2.73 7.08
C SER A 192 17.56 -2.18 6.01
N VAL A 193 17.33 -2.95 4.95
CA VAL A 193 16.50 -2.57 3.81
C VAL A 193 15.17 -3.33 3.81
N VAL A 194 15.12 -4.58 4.26
CA VAL A 194 13.92 -5.41 4.44
C VAL A 194 13.73 -5.82 5.91
N PRO A 195 13.55 -4.87 6.84
CA PRO A 195 13.41 -5.18 8.27
C PRO A 195 12.21 -6.08 8.57
N GLU A 196 11.17 -6.06 7.75
CA GLU A 196 9.99 -6.93 7.84
C GLU A 196 10.31 -8.43 7.71
N MET A 197 11.46 -8.78 7.10
CA MET A 197 11.94 -10.17 6.96
C MET A 197 12.80 -10.62 8.14
N ALA A 198 13.05 -9.76 9.14
CA ALA A 198 13.77 -10.14 10.33
C ALA A 198 12.99 -11.19 11.14
N PRO A 199 13.66 -12.01 11.98
CA PRO A 199 12.97 -12.89 12.91
C PRO A 199 11.96 -12.11 13.77
N PRO A 200 10.66 -12.46 13.75
CA PRO A 200 9.63 -11.67 14.40
C PRO A 200 9.81 -11.67 15.92
N VAL A 201 9.78 -10.48 16.53
CA VAL A 201 9.83 -10.36 17.99
C VAL A 201 8.58 -10.93 18.66
N THR A 202 8.72 -11.39 19.90
CA THR A 202 7.60 -11.89 20.71
C THR A 202 6.64 -10.75 21.08
N HIS A 203 5.42 -11.07 21.54
CA HIS A 203 4.46 -10.03 21.96
C HIS A 203 4.97 -9.28 23.21
N ILE A 204 5.83 -9.90 24.02
CA ILE A 204 6.52 -9.25 25.14
C ILE A 204 7.50 -8.21 24.59
N GLY A 205 8.37 -8.61 23.65
CA GLY A 205 9.30 -7.67 23.00
C GLY A 205 8.60 -6.56 22.22
N LEU A 206 7.42 -6.84 21.65
CA LEU A 206 6.56 -5.87 20.98
C LEU A 206 6.05 -4.83 21.99
N LYS A 207 5.43 -5.28 23.09
CA LYS A 207 4.96 -4.40 24.18
C LYS A 207 6.10 -3.56 24.77
N ASP A 208 7.26 -4.16 24.96
CA ASP A 208 8.43 -3.45 25.48
C ASP A 208 8.86 -2.33 24.52
N ARG A 209 8.94 -2.59 23.22
CA ARG A 209 9.30 -1.56 22.22
C ARG A 209 8.28 -0.43 22.15
N LEU A 210 6.99 -0.76 22.16
CA LEU A 210 5.91 0.24 22.16
C LEU A 210 5.93 1.10 23.44
N LYS A 211 6.25 0.48 24.59
CA LYS A 211 6.45 1.19 25.87
C LYS A 211 7.63 2.16 25.80
N HIS A 212 8.77 1.74 25.22
CA HIS A 212 9.94 2.61 25.06
C HIS A 212 9.66 3.78 24.10
N ALA A 213 8.71 3.63 23.17
CA ALA A 213 8.22 4.71 22.31
C ALA A 213 7.24 5.67 23.02
N GLY A 214 6.99 5.49 24.32
CA GLY A 214 6.11 6.35 25.12
C GLY A 214 4.61 6.13 24.90
N GLN A 215 4.22 4.99 24.30
CA GLN A 215 2.83 4.65 24.05
C GLN A 215 2.24 3.77 25.16
N ASP A 216 0.91 3.81 25.35
CA ASP A 216 0.22 2.83 26.21
C ASP A 216 0.38 1.43 25.58
N PRO A 217 1.04 0.47 26.27
CA PRO A 217 1.43 -0.77 25.61
C PRO A 217 0.26 -1.65 25.15
N THR A 218 -0.90 -1.54 25.80
CA THR A 218 -2.05 -2.38 25.46
C THR A 218 -2.80 -1.83 24.27
N GLN A 219 -3.05 -0.52 24.25
CA GLN A 219 -3.70 0.15 23.13
C GLN A 219 -2.81 0.15 21.89
N ALA A 220 -1.52 0.45 22.06
CA ALA A 220 -0.55 0.44 20.98
C ALA A 220 -0.36 -0.95 20.36
N LEU A 221 -0.47 -2.01 21.16
CA LEU A 221 -0.41 -3.38 20.66
C LEU A 221 -1.61 -3.70 19.76
N SER A 222 -2.81 -3.36 20.21
CA SER A 222 -4.04 -3.55 19.43
C SER A 222 -4.02 -2.71 18.15
N GLU A 223 -3.54 -1.46 18.23
CA GLU A 223 -3.35 -0.59 17.07
C GLU A 223 -2.33 -1.14 16.07
N PHE A 224 -1.18 -1.60 16.57
CA PHE A 224 -0.18 -2.26 15.75
C PHE A 224 -0.78 -3.41 14.94
N PHE A 225 -1.53 -4.31 15.58
CA PHE A 225 -2.14 -5.43 14.86
C PHE A 225 -3.26 -5.02 13.92
N ARG A 226 -4.03 -3.96 14.21
CA ARG A 226 -4.97 -3.39 13.22
C ARG A 226 -4.25 -2.87 11.99
N LEU A 227 -3.14 -2.15 12.16
CA LEU A 227 -2.33 -1.65 11.05
C LEU A 227 -1.68 -2.80 10.27
N GLN A 228 -1.18 -3.85 10.94
CA GLN A 228 -0.69 -5.05 10.26
C GLN A 228 -1.81 -5.75 9.45
N PHE A 229 -3.00 -5.88 10.03
CA PHE A 229 -4.16 -6.48 9.36
C PHE A 229 -4.60 -5.67 8.14
N LEU A 230 -4.53 -4.34 8.21
CA LEU A 230 -4.74 -3.48 7.05
C LEU A 230 -3.77 -3.73 5.91
N GLY A 231 -2.54 -4.16 6.21
CA GLY A 231 -1.58 -4.58 5.20
C GLY A 231 -2.10 -5.74 4.34
N LEU A 232 -2.83 -6.69 4.95
CA LEU A 232 -3.45 -7.82 4.24
C LEU A 232 -4.55 -7.33 3.28
N LEU A 233 -5.38 -6.40 3.73
CA LEU A 233 -6.46 -5.84 2.90
C LEU A 233 -5.91 -4.96 1.76
N GLY A 234 -4.85 -4.20 2.05
CA GLY A 234 -4.20 -3.29 1.12
C GLY A 234 -3.51 -3.97 -0.06
N GLU A 235 -3.35 -5.29 -0.07
CA GLU A 235 -2.92 -6.03 -1.26
C GLU A 235 -3.88 -5.82 -2.44
N ARG A 236 -5.17 -5.61 -2.15
CA ARG A 236 -6.16 -5.20 -3.14
C ARG A 236 -6.48 -3.72 -3.02
N HIS A 237 -6.72 -3.09 -4.16
CA HIS A 237 -6.96 -1.65 -4.23
C HIS A 237 -8.40 -1.24 -3.93
N ASP A 238 -9.31 -2.20 -3.85
CA ASP A 238 -10.77 -2.03 -3.70
C ASP A 238 -11.23 -1.89 -2.24
N TRP A 239 -10.40 -2.30 -1.26
CA TRP A 239 -10.68 -2.06 0.15
C TRP A 239 -10.40 -0.61 0.53
N VAL A 240 -11.44 0.09 1.00
CA VAL A 240 -11.36 1.49 1.42
C VAL A 240 -11.52 1.61 2.93
N LEU A 241 -10.52 2.23 3.57
CA LEU A 241 -10.49 2.52 5.00
C LEU A 241 -11.24 3.82 5.33
N LYS A 242 -12.20 3.74 6.26
CA LYS A 242 -12.96 4.90 6.77
C LYS A 242 -12.78 5.07 8.29
N GLY A 243 -13.60 5.94 8.88
CA GLY A 243 -13.74 5.99 10.34
C GLY A 243 -12.51 6.54 11.07
N GLY A 244 -12.30 6.11 12.32
CA GLY A 244 -11.21 6.63 13.17
C GLY A 244 -9.82 6.23 12.68
N THR A 245 -9.67 5.02 12.13
CA THR A 245 -8.38 4.53 11.62
C THR A 245 -7.96 5.27 10.34
N ASN A 246 -8.90 5.66 9.45
CA ASN A 246 -8.60 6.55 8.32
C ASN A 246 -7.94 7.87 8.79
N LEU A 247 -8.42 8.42 9.91
CA LEU A 247 -7.85 9.63 10.49
C LEU A 247 -6.49 9.41 11.14
N LEU A 248 -6.25 8.27 11.81
CA LEU A 248 -4.92 7.90 12.30
C LEU A 248 -3.88 7.84 11.17
N CYS A 249 -4.28 7.43 9.96
CA CYS A 249 -3.41 7.38 8.80
C CYS A 249 -3.12 8.75 8.17
N ARG A 250 -3.87 9.82 8.52
CA ARG A 250 -3.79 11.14 7.88
C ARG A 250 -3.34 12.26 8.81
N LEU A 251 -3.70 12.19 10.09
CA LEU A 251 -3.54 13.28 11.05
C LEU A 251 -2.38 13.05 12.01
N ASN A 252 -1.76 14.14 12.43
CA ASN A 252 -0.84 14.14 13.56
C ASN A 252 -1.63 14.20 14.86
N ASN A 253 -1.29 13.34 15.83
CA ASN A 253 -1.97 13.24 17.14
C ASN A 253 -3.48 12.95 17.02
N ALA A 254 -3.90 12.13 16.06
CA ALA A 254 -5.25 11.61 16.04
C ALA A 254 -5.55 10.83 17.33
N ARG A 255 -6.82 10.88 17.75
CA ARG A 255 -7.33 10.12 18.89
C ARG A 255 -7.18 8.62 18.62
N GLY A 256 -6.85 7.84 19.65
CA GLY A 256 -6.81 6.39 19.55
C GLY A 256 -8.19 5.81 19.16
N THR A 257 -8.18 4.87 18.23
CA THR A 257 -9.35 4.07 17.83
C THR A 257 -9.25 2.64 18.37
N ARG A 258 -10.38 1.95 18.46
CA ARG A 258 -10.42 0.53 18.85
C ARG A 258 -10.83 -0.39 17.71
N ASP A 259 -11.50 0.19 16.73
CA ASP A 259 -12.18 -0.53 15.66
C ASP A 259 -11.60 -0.14 14.31
N LEU A 260 -11.80 -1.02 13.35
CA LEU A 260 -11.43 -0.81 11.97
C LEU A 260 -12.70 -0.69 11.13
N ASP A 261 -12.93 0.47 10.52
CA ASP A 261 -14.08 0.67 9.64
C ASP A 261 -13.62 0.57 8.19
N VAL A 262 -14.19 -0.37 7.42
CA VAL A 262 -13.86 -0.56 6.01
C VAL A 262 -15.11 -0.77 5.15
N PHE A 263 -14.98 -0.59 3.85
CA PHE A 263 -15.93 -1.08 2.87
C PHE A 263 -15.17 -1.52 1.61
N LEU A 264 -15.82 -2.36 0.81
CA LEU A 264 -15.28 -2.80 -0.48
C LEU A 264 -15.93 -1.97 -1.58
N ASP A 265 -15.13 -1.33 -2.43
CA ASP A 265 -15.60 -0.57 -3.58
C ASP A 265 -16.00 -1.54 -4.70
N GLY A 266 -17.26 -2.02 -4.67
CA GLY A 266 -17.78 -2.96 -5.66
C GLY A 266 -19.07 -3.71 -5.25
N PRO A 267 -19.08 -4.50 -4.16
CA PRO A 267 -20.27 -5.21 -3.70
C PRO A 267 -21.31 -4.28 -3.07
N ASP A 268 -22.58 -4.67 -3.16
CA ASP A 268 -23.68 -3.82 -2.70
C ASP A 268 -23.98 -3.97 -1.20
N THR A 269 -23.63 -5.11 -0.57
CA THR A 269 -24.00 -5.39 0.83
C THR A 269 -22.82 -5.60 1.78
N ALA A 270 -23.05 -5.31 3.05
CA ALA A 270 -22.06 -5.51 4.11
C ALA A 270 -21.74 -6.98 4.35
N ASP A 271 -22.73 -7.88 4.25
CA ASP A 271 -22.53 -9.33 4.42
C ASP A 271 -21.62 -9.92 3.34
N GLU A 272 -21.86 -9.58 2.07
CA GLU A 272 -21.01 -10.03 0.95
C GLU A 272 -19.58 -9.51 1.08
N SER A 273 -19.43 -8.23 1.45
CA SER A 273 -18.14 -7.61 1.72
C SER A 273 -17.44 -8.29 2.90
N ALA A 274 -18.14 -8.58 3.98
CA ALA A 274 -17.60 -9.26 5.16
C ALA A 274 -17.15 -10.70 4.84
N ARG A 275 -17.93 -11.46 4.06
CA ARG A 275 -17.52 -12.80 3.59
C ARG A 275 -16.27 -12.73 2.71
N THR A 276 -16.17 -11.71 1.86
CA THR A 276 -14.97 -11.47 1.05
C THR A 276 -13.76 -11.17 1.93
N LEU A 277 -13.93 -10.35 2.97
CA LEU A 277 -12.88 -10.05 3.95
C LEU A 277 -12.41 -11.31 4.67
N ILE A 278 -13.33 -12.14 5.16
CA ILE A 278 -13.03 -13.41 5.83
C ILE A 278 -12.24 -14.33 4.89
N ALA A 279 -12.71 -14.52 3.66
CA ALA A 279 -12.06 -15.40 2.69
C ALA A 279 -10.61 -14.98 2.39
N GLN A 280 -10.30 -13.69 2.48
CA GLN A 280 -8.98 -13.13 2.20
C GLN A 280 -8.04 -13.16 3.41
N THR A 281 -8.58 -13.02 4.63
CA THR A 281 -7.75 -12.70 5.80
C THR A 281 -7.82 -13.74 6.91
N ASN A 282 -8.84 -14.60 6.94
CA ASN A 282 -8.94 -15.61 7.98
C ASN A 282 -7.81 -16.65 7.86
N GLY A 283 -7.09 -16.86 8.95
CA GLY A 283 -5.93 -17.74 9.02
C GLY A 283 -4.65 -17.16 8.40
N ALA A 284 -4.69 -15.92 7.88
CA ALA A 284 -3.50 -15.26 7.36
C ALA A 284 -2.46 -15.05 8.48
N THR A 285 -1.18 -15.12 8.12
CA THR A 285 -0.08 -14.99 9.07
C THR A 285 0.80 -13.79 8.75
N ILE A 286 1.17 -13.02 9.79
CA ILE A 286 2.17 -11.96 9.70
C ILE A 286 3.18 -12.16 10.83
N GLY A 287 4.44 -12.33 10.45
CA GLY A 287 5.49 -12.67 11.39
C GLY A 287 5.14 -13.97 12.11
N ARG A 288 4.94 -13.91 13.43
CA ARG A 288 4.59 -15.09 14.23
C ARG A 288 3.09 -15.24 14.52
N TYR A 289 2.25 -14.32 14.05
CA TYR A 289 0.85 -14.28 14.45
C TYR A 289 -0.08 -14.69 13.31
N ARG A 290 -1.16 -15.39 13.68
CA ARG A 290 -2.29 -15.74 12.84
C ARG A 290 -3.47 -14.84 13.20
N PHE A 291 -4.20 -14.38 12.19
CA PHE A 291 -5.43 -13.60 12.35
C PHE A 291 -6.63 -14.51 12.12
N ASP A 292 -7.38 -14.79 13.17
CA ASP A 292 -8.62 -15.58 13.09
C ASP A 292 -9.80 -14.61 13.02
N VAL A 293 -10.54 -14.63 11.92
CA VAL A 293 -11.68 -13.75 11.68
C VAL A 293 -12.96 -14.52 11.93
N GLY A 294 -13.75 -14.07 12.90
CA GLY A 294 -15.04 -14.67 13.24
C GLY A 294 -16.11 -14.41 12.19
N ASP A 295 -17.26 -15.07 12.35
CA ASP A 295 -18.43 -14.87 11.50
C ASP A 295 -19.01 -13.45 11.63
N PRO A 296 -19.66 -12.93 10.57
CA PRO A 296 -20.28 -11.61 10.61
C PRO A 296 -21.48 -11.59 11.55
N GLU A 297 -21.45 -10.65 12.50
CA GLU A 297 -22.60 -10.25 13.28
C GLU A 297 -23.32 -9.11 12.54
N SER A 298 -24.46 -9.41 11.92
CA SER A 298 -25.27 -8.38 11.25
C SER A 298 -26.06 -7.58 12.28
N SER A 299 -25.91 -6.25 12.27
CA SER A 299 -26.82 -5.37 13.01
C SER A 299 -27.73 -4.68 12.01
N ASP A 300 -28.99 -5.14 11.92
CA ASP A 300 -30.02 -4.46 11.13
C ASP A 300 -30.54 -3.23 11.91
N LEU A 301 -29.70 -2.20 12.03
CA LEU A 301 -30.03 -0.92 12.66
C LEU A 301 -30.77 -0.02 11.66
N GLY A 302 -31.72 -0.57 10.90
CA GLY A 302 -32.78 0.08 10.12
C GLY A 302 -32.40 1.09 9.03
N HIS A 303 -31.16 1.59 8.99
CA HIS A 303 -30.71 2.69 8.14
C HIS A 303 -29.26 2.54 7.64
N VAL A 304 -28.47 1.61 8.19
CA VAL A 304 -27.06 1.43 7.85
C VAL A 304 -26.75 -0.06 7.75
N ASP A 305 -26.35 -0.50 6.56
CA ASP A 305 -25.91 -1.86 6.29
C ASP A 305 -24.48 -2.04 6.80
N ILE A 306 -24.33 -2.68 7.97
CA ILE A 306 -23.04 -2.95 8.62
C ILE A 306 -23.00 -4.40 9.11
N ALA A 307 -21.90 -5.07 8.80
CA ALA A 307 -21.52 -6.36 9.36
C ALA A 307 -20.30 -6.16 10.27
N ARG A 308 -20.40 -6.60 11.52
CA ARG A 308 -19.30 -6.54 12.48
C ARG A 308 -18.58 -7.87 12.54
N LEU A 309 -17.25 -7.83 12.44
CA LEU A 309 -16.38 -8.99 12.58
C LEU A 309 -15.49 -8.82 13.81
N THR A 310 -15.20 -9.92 14.50
CA THR A 310 -14.19 -9.96 15.55
C THR A 310 -12.95 -10.67 15.04
N VAL A 311 -11.79 -10.00 15.11
CA VAL A 311 -10.49 -10.56 14.74
C VAL A 311 -9.71 -10.91 15.99
N GLN A 312 -9.35 -12.18 16.14
CA GLN A 312 -8.48 -12.68 17.21
C GLN A 312 -7.06 -12.84 16.68
N VAL A 313 -6.10 -12.21 17.34
CA VAL A 313 -4.68 -12.33 17.01
C VAL A 313 -4.07 -13.40 17.90
N ARG A 314 -3.55 -14.47 17.31
CA ARG A 314 -2.96 -15.60 18.04
C ARG A 314 -1.53 -15.86 17.62
N VAL A 315 -0.74 -16.45 18.52
CA VAL A 315 0.60 -16.95 18.14
C VAL A 315 0.43 -18.23 17.33
N SER A 316 1.01 -18.30 16.13
CA SER A 316 0.74 -19.37 15.16
C SER A 316 1.18 -20.76 15.63
N ASP A 317 2.25 -20.85 16.43
CA ASP A 317 2.85 -22.10 16.90
C ASP A 317 2.15 -22.70 18.14
N THR A 318 1.55 -21.86 18.97
CA THR A 318 1.05 -22.20 20.31
C THR A 318 -0.43 -21.90 20.51
N ASP A 319 -1.06 -21.25 19.53
CA ASP A 319 -2.48 -20.83 19.52
C ASP A 319 -2.88 -19.87 20.68
N VAL A 320 -1.88 -19.30 21.36
CA VAL A 320 -2.09 -18.35 22.46
C VAL A 320 -2.67 -17.05 21.93
N ALA A 321 -3.83 -16.63 22.45
CA ALA A 321 -4.44 -15.35 22.13
C ALA A 321 -3.62 -14.17 22.69
N VAL A 322 -3.41 -13.15 21.86
CA VAL A 322 -2.57 -11.98 22.17
C VAL A 322 -3.44 -10.73 22.37
N CYS A 323 -4.35 -10.47 21.44
CA CYS A 323 -5.35 -9.42 21.53
C CYS A 323 -6.50 -9.69 20.54
N ALA A 324 -7.54 -8.87 20.62
CA ALA A 324 -8.63 -8.85 19.66
C ALA A 324 -8.98 -7.41 19.29
N PHE A 325 -9.59 -7.23 18.12
CA PHE A 325 -10.20 -5.98 17.69
C PHE A 325 -11.41 -6.27 16.80
N THR A 326 -12.26 -5.28 16.59
CA THR A 326 -13.42 -5.40 15.71
C THR A 326 -13.17 -4.74 14.37
N VAL A 327 -13.81 -5.28 13.33
CA VAL A 327 -13.85 -4.71 11.99
C VAL A 327 -15.31 -4.50 11.62
N ASP A 328 -15.70 -3.24 11.42
CA ASP A 328 -17.03 -2.88 10.93
C ASP A 328 -16.95 -2.72 9.41
N VAL A 329 -17.63 -3.62 8.69
CA VAL A 329 -17.70 -3.63 7.24
C VAL A 329 -19.01 -2.98 6.81
N ALA A 330 -18.95 -1.89 6.06
CA ALA A 330 -20.13 -1.20 5.56
C ALA A 330 -20.50 -1.63 4.14
N GLY A 331 -21.80 -1.73 3.86
CA GLY A 331 -22.36 -1.89 2.52
C GLY A 331 -22.80 -0.55 1.91
N ALA A 332 -22.99 -0.55 0.58
CA ALA A 332 -23.59 0.55 -0.18
C ALA A 332 -23.07 1.98 0.15
N VAL A 333 -21.74 2.15 0.31
CA VAL A 333 -21.15 3.46 0.64
C VAL A 333 -21.17 4.38 -0.59
N THR A 334 -21.76 5.57 -0.45
CA THR A 334 -21.73 6.59 -1.52
C THR A 334 -20.48 7.45 -1.40
N LEU A 335 -19.69 7.48 -2.47
CA LEU A 335 -18.49 8.30 -2.60
C LEU A 335 -18.78 9.60 -3.34
N ASN A 336 -18.23 10.72 -2.85
CA ASN A 336 -18.35 12.04 -3.51
C ASN A 336 -17.04 12.49 -4.16
N ASP A 337 -15.97 11.74 -3.95
CA ASP A 337 -14.70 11.86 -4.65
C ASP A 337 -14.02 10.47 -4.72
N GLN A 338 -12.98 10.35 -5.54
CA GLN A 338 -12.24 9.11 -5.69
C GLN A 338 -11.39 8.83 -4.45
N PRO A 339 -11.53 7.64 -3.82
CA PRO A 339 -10.61 7.19 -2.79
C PRO A 339 -9.17 7.16 -3.31
N GLN A 340 -8.22 7.56 -2.48
CA GLN A 340 -6.82 7.64 -2.87
C GLN A 340 -5.99 6.60 -2.12
N ARG A 341 -5.07 5.96 -2.83
CA ARG A 341 -4.12 5.03 -2.21
C ARG A 341 -2.98 5.81 -1.57
N HIS A 342 -2.70 5.51 -0.31
CA HIS A 342 -1.62 6.09 0.46
C HIS A 342 -0.69 5.00 0.99
N GLN A 343 0.61 5.29 1.01
CA GLN A 343 1.58 4.48 1.74
C GLN A 343 1.71 5.04 3.16
N VAL A 344 1.11 4.35 4.13
CA VAL A 344 1.07 4.77 5.53
C VAL A 344 2.23 4.13 6.27
N GLN A 345 3.10 4.95 6.86
CA GLN A 345 4.19 4.47 7.72
C GLN A 345 3.64 4.15 9.11
N LEU A 346 4.05 3.02 9.68
CA LEU A 346 3.70 2.71 11.07
C LEU A 346 4.49 3.61 12.03
N PRO A 347 3.91 4.04 13.16
CA PRO A 347 4.58 4.95 14.10
C PRO A 347 5.91 4.40 14.65
N VAL A 348 5.99 3.08 14.83
CA VAL A 348 7.19 2.39 15.31
C VAL A 348 7.51 1.26 14.32
N PRO A 349 8.61 1.32 13.56
CA PRO A 349 9.03 0.22 12.72
C PRO A 349 9.55 -0.93 13.60
N ILE A 350 8.95 -2.11 13.44
CA ILE A 350 9.30 -3.28 14.24
C ILE A 350 9.78 -4.39 13.30
N PRO A 351 11.09 -4.73 13.33
CA PRO A 351 11.63 -5.85 12.57
C PRO A 351 10.80 -7.14 12.72
N GLY A 352 10.56 -7.81 11.59
CA GLY A 352 9.70 -8.98 11.45
C GLY A 352 8.23 -8.68 11.15
N TYR A 353 7.90 -7.39 10.95
CA TYR A 353 6.56 -6.92 10.61
C TYR A 353 6.66 -5.76 9.60
N HIS A 354 5.60 -5.54 8.84
CA HIS A 354 5.54 -4.44 7.87
C HIS A 354 5.75 -3.08 8.55
N GLY A 355 6.74 -2.31 8.09
CA GLY A 355 6.97 -0.94 8.56
C GLY A 355 6.04 0.10 7.93
N SER A 356 5.37 -0.29 6.84
CA SER A 356 4.38 0.55 6.15
C SER A 356 3.33 -0.32 5.48
N VAL A 357 2.13 0.24 5.30
CA VAL A 357 1.01 -0.42 4.64
C VAL A 357 0.43 0.48 3.56
N GLY A 358 0.22 -0.07 2.37
CA GLY A 358 -0.39 0.65 1.26
C GLY A 358 -1.89 0.44 1.27
N ILE A 359 -2.68 1.47 1.55
CA ILE A 359 -4.13 1.36 1.72
C ILE A 359 -4.89 2.48 1.02
N THR A 360 -6.07 2.17 0.50
CA THR A 360 -7.00 3.15 -0.07
C THR A 360 -7.79 3.82 1.05
N LEU A 361 -7.74 5.16 1.09
CA LEU A 361 -8.32 5.96 2.15
C LEU A 361 -9.59 6.67 1.67
N TYR A 362 -10.64 6.61 2.50
CA TYR A 362 -11.92 7.29 2.26
C TYR A 362 -11.71 8.81 2.10
N PRO A 363 -12.38 9.46 1.12
CA PRO A 363 -12.24 10.89 0.90
C PRO A 363 -12.52 11.72 2.16
N ILE A 364 -11.74 12.77 2.35
CA ILE A 364 -11.78 13.52 3.61
C ILE A 364 -13.06 14.35 3.75
N GLU A 365 -13.64 14.78 2.63
CA GLU A 365 -14.91 15.48 2.55
C GLU A 365 -16.07 14.58 2.95
N ASN A 366 -16.07 13.34 2.48
CA ASN A 366 -17.03 12.32 2.89
C ASN A 366 -16.91 12.05 4.41
N GLN A 367 -15.68 11.86 4.91
CA GLN A 367 -15.42 11.64 6.33
C GLN A 367 -15.88 12.83 7.20
N LEU A 368 -15.63 14.07 6.77
CA LEU A 368 -16.05 15.27 7.47
C LEU A 368 -17.58 15.40 7.47
N ALA A 369 -18.24 15.16 6.34
CA ALA A 369 -19.70 15.14 6.24
C ALA A 369 -20.32 14.09 7.16
N ASP A 370 -19.76 12.87 7.20
CA ASP A 370 -20.20 11.78 8.07
C ASP A 370 -20.16 12.18 9.55
N LYS A 371 -19.06 12.81 9.99
CA LYS A 371 -18.89 13.28 11.37
C LYS A 371 -19.85 14.38 11.75
N LEU A 372 -19.97 15.40 10.90
CA LEU A 372 -20.90 16.51 11.12
C LEU A 372 -22.35 15.99 11.18
N CYS A 373 -22.77 15.14 10.25
CA CYS A 373 -24.11 14.59 10.25
C CYS A 373 -24.37 13.67 11.45
N ALA A 374 -23.38 12.87 11.87
CA ALA A 374 -23.50 12.03 13.06
C ALA A 374 -23.71 12.84 14.35
N MET A 375 -23.16 14.05 14.45
CA MET A 375 -23.39 14.96 15.57
C MET A 375 -24.87 15.36 15.67
N TYR A 376 -25.49 15.75 14.54
CA TYR A 376 -26.83 16.35 14.49
C TYR A 376 -27.97 15.38 14.17
N GLN A 377 -27.68 14.12 13.85
CA GLN A 377 -28.71 13.12 13.57
C GLN A 377 -29.57 12.84 14.81
N ASP A 378 -30.87 12.63 14.57
CA ASP A 378 -31.79 12.11 15.59
C ASP A 378 -31.65 10.57 15.67
N TYR A 379 -31.39 10.06 16.86
CA TYR A 379 -31.23 8.63 17.14
C TYR A 379 -32.52 7.98 17.67
N GLY A 380 -33.64 8.71 17.66
CA GLY A 380 -34.95 8.22 18.09
C GLY A 380 -35.12 8.17 19.62
N GLN A 381 -36.38 8.08 20.06
CA GLN A 381 -36.78 7.95 21.48
C GLN A 381 -36.25 9.08 22.40
N GLY A 382 -36.00 10.28 21.86
CA GLY A 382 -35.44 11.40 22.63
C GLY A 382 -33.97 11.20 23.06
N SER A 383 -33.27 10.22 22.46
CA SER A 383 -31.87 9.93 22.76
C SER A 383 -30.99 11.07 22.26
N ARG A 384 -30.22 11.68 23.17
CA ARG A 384 -29.29 12.76 22.83
C ARG A 384 -28.07 12.18 22.12
N SER A 385 -27.58 12.90 21.11
CA SER A 385 -26.31 12.55 20.45
C SER A 385 -25.16 12.52 21.46
N THR A 386 -24.42 11.41 21.50
CA THR A 386 -23.21 11.21 22.33
C THR A 386 -21.94 11.22 21.49
N ARG A 387 -22.04 11.70 20.25
CA ARG A 387 -20.96 11.79 19.25
C ARG A 387 -19.97 12.92 19.55
N TYR A 388 -19.55 13.08 20.80
CA TYR A 388 -18.64 14.16 21.24
C TYR A 388 -17.31 14.14 20.50
N HIS A 389 -16.75 12.94 20.28
CA HIS A 389 -15.49 12.76 19.58
C HIS A 389 -15.54 13.20 18.11
N ASP A 390 -16.73 13.22 17.48
CA ASP A 390 -16.84 13.63 16.08
C ASP A 390 -16.54 15.12 15.86
N LEU A 391 -16.85 15.99 16.84
CA LEU A 391 -16.43 17.40 16.77
C LEU A 391 -14.91 17.56 16.94
N TYR A 392 -14.29 16.80 17.84
CA TYR A 392 -12.82 16.79 18.00
C TYR A 392 -12.13 16.35 16.71
N ASP A 393 -12.60 15.24 16.14
CA ASP A 393 -12.07 14.70 14.90
C ASP A 393 -12.31 15.68 13.73
N ALA A 394 -13.48 16.30 13.63
CA ALA A 394 -13.77 17.33 12.62
C ALA A 394 -12.86 18.56 12.76
N ALA A 395 -12.60 19.02 13.99
CA ALA A 395 -11.69 20.13 14.26
C ALA A 395 -10.26 19.81 13.81
N LEU A 396 -9.76 18.59 14.06
CA LEU A 396 -8.45 18.17 13.55
C LEU A 396 -8.42 18.07 12.02
N ILE A 397 -9.50 17.61 11.38
CA ILE A 397 -9.58 17.55 9.91
C ILE A 397 -9.42 18.95 9.32
N VAL A 398 -10.23 19.93 9.77
CA VAL A 398 -10.20 21.27 9.18
C VAL A 398 -8.92 22.05 9.51
N ASP A 399 -8.23 21.69 10.60
CA ASP A 399 -6.97 22.30 11.02
C ASP A 399 -5.77 21.76 10.21
N GLN A 400 -5.73 20.45 9.92
CA GLN A 400 -4.53 19.80 9.39
C GLN A 400 -4.64 19.36 7.93
N LEU A 401 -5.83 19.19 7.38
CA LEU A 401 -6.03 18.58 6.06
C LEU A 401 -6.70 19.56 5.08
N PRO A 402 -6.20 19.64 3.84
CA PRO A 402 -6.92 20.34 2.79
C PRO A 402 -8.18 19.55 2.41
N PHE A 403 -9.25 20.27 2.08
CA PHE A 403 -10.48 19.69 1.55
C PHE A 403 -11.14 20.63 0.54
N ASN A 404 -11.92 20.08 -0.39
CA ASN A 404 -12.64 20.82 -1.40
C ASN A 404 -14.05 21.20 -0.90
N PRO A 405 -14.39 22.50 -0.83
CA PRO A 405 -15.70 22.95 -0.36
C PRO A 405 -16.89 22.44 -1.19
N ALA A 406 -16.74 22.34 -2.52
CA ALA A 406 -17.82 21.87 -3.38
C ALA A 406 -18.09 20.37 -3.18
N THR A 407 -17.02 19.58 -3.07
CA THR A 407 -17.11 18.15 -2.74
C THR A 407 -17.71 17.93 -1.35
N LEU A 408 -17.30 18.73 -0.34
CA LEU A 408 -17.90 18.69 1.00
C LEU A 408 -19.39 19.01 0.98
N GLN A 409 -19.80 20.03 0.23
CA GLN A 409 -21.22 20.38 0.08
C GLN A 409 -22.02 19.23 -0.56
N ALA A 410 -21.47 18.57 -1.58
CA ALA A 410 -22.08 17.40 -2.20
C ALA A 410 -22.20 16.24 -1.19
N ALA A 411 -21.13 15.95 -0.44
CA ALA A 411 -21.11 14.91 0.58
C ALA A 411 -22.11 15.16 1.71
N LEU A 412 -22.22 16.39 2.19
CA LEU A 412 -23.24 16.80 3.18
C LEU A 412 -24.66 16.57 2.64
N THR A 413 -24.91 16.96 1.39
CA THR A 413 -26.21 16.78 0.73
C THR A 413 -26.59 15.30 0.64
N THR A 414 -25.64 14.44 0.22
CA THR A 414 -25.80 13.00 0.22
C THR A 414 -26.14 12.46 1.61
N GLN A 415 -25.38 12.86 2.64
CA GLN A 415 -25.62 12.39 4.01
C GLN A 415 -26.96 12.86 4.58
N TYR A 416 -27.42 14.07 4.26
CA TYR A 416 -28.74 14.55 4.67
C TYR A 416 -29.87 13.67 4.10
N GLN A 417 -29.74 13.26 2.83
CA GLN A 417 -30.70 12.39 2.18
C GLN A 417 -30.69 10.97 2.78
N LEU A 418 -29.50 10.38 2.91
CA LEU A 418 -29.33 9.02 3.46
C LEU A 418 -29.85 8.91 4.90
N ARG A 419 -29.53 9.89 5.75
CA ARG A 419 -29.92 9.92 7.17
C ARG A 419 -31.31 10.50 7.41
N LYS A 420 -32.01 10.95 6.35
CA LYS A 420 -33.32 11.61 6.41
C LYS A 420 -33.35 12.77 7.42
N MET A 421 -32.26 13.53 7.48
CA MET A 421 -32.10 14.62 8.44
C MET A 421 -32.23 15.99 7.76
N ARG A 422 -32.51 17.01 8.55
CA ARG A 422 -32.51 18.40 8.07
C ARG A 422 -31.08 18.88 7.86
N PRO A 423 -30.83 19.78 6.89
CA PRO A 423 -29.52 20.40 6.72
C PRO A 423 -29.04 21.07 8.00
N ILE A 424 -27.74 20.97 8.27
CA ILE A 424 -27.11 21.62 9.42
C ILE A 424 -27.06 23.15 9.14
N PRO A 425 -27.56 23.99 10.05
CA PRO A 425 -27.54 25.44 9.87
C PRO A 425 -26.11 25.99 10.04
N THR A 426 -25.80 27.09 9.36
CA THR A 426 -24.48 27.75 9.42
C THR A 426 -24.05 28.12 10.85
N GLU A 427 -24.99 28.40 11.75
CA GLU A 427 -24.73 28.71 13.15
C GLU A 427 -24.20 27.51 13.94
N MET A 428 -24.40 26.28 13.46
CA MET A 428 -24.00 25.03 14.13
C MET A 428 -24.31 25.05 15.64
N PRO A 429 -25.59 25.14 16.05
CA PRO A 429 -25.96 25.16 17.47
C PRO A 429 -25.53 23.86 18.15
N GLU A 430 -25.59 23.83 19.49
CA GLU A 430 -25.38 22.60 20.24
C GLU A 430 -26.28 21.47 19.70
N PRO A 431 -25.74 20.28 19.40
CA PRO A 431 -26.53 19.17 18.90
C PRO A 431 -27.67 18.73 19.83
N ALA A 432 -27.48 18.92 21.14
CA ALA A 432 -28.49 18.72 22.17
C ALA A 432 -28.18 19.60 23.39
N PRO A 433 -29.16 19.91 24.26
CA PRO A 433 -28.90 20.69 25.48
C PRO A 433 -27.84 20.04 26.39
N GLY A 434 -26.80 20.81 26.77
CA GLY A 434 -25.73 20.36 27.67
C GLY A 434 -24.62 19.57 26.98
N TRP A 435 -24.59 19.62 25.64
CA TRP A 435 -23.61 18.89 24.84
C TRP A 435 -22.21 19.49 24.99
N ALA A 436 -22.11 20.82 25.03
CA ALA A 436 -20.85 21.54 25.22
C ALA A 436 -20.16 21.21 26.56
N GLU A 437 -20.94 21.23 27.66
CA GLU A 437 -20.43 20.89 28.98
C GLU A 437 -19.92 19.44 29.04
N THR A 438 -20.69 18.52 28.43
CA THR A 438 -20.31 17.10 28.39
C THR A 438 -19.08 16.87 27.51
N TYR A 439 -18.97 17.56 26.38
CA TYR A 439 -17.78 17.55 25.53
C TYR A 439 -16.53 17.92 26.33
N ASN A 440 -16.57 19.06 27.05
CA ASN A 440 -15.45 19.56 27.86
C ASN A 440 -15.06 18.62 29.00
N ARG A 441 -15.98 17.77 29.46
CA ARG A 441 -15.70 16.75 30.48
C ARG A 441 -15.16 15.45 29.86
N THR A 442 -15.71 15.02 28.73
CA THR A 442 -15.45 13.70 28.16
C THR A 442 -14.23 13.68 27.23
N VAL A 443 -14.14 14.62 26.29
CA VAL A 443 -13.09 14.60 25.25
C VAL A 443 -11.66 14.65 25.81
N PRO A 444 -11.34 15.44 26.86
CA PRO A 444 -9.99 15.43 27.45
C PRO A 444 -9.59 14.08 28.08
N THR A 445 -10.53 13.19 28.35
CA THR A 445 -10.26 11.87 28.96
C THR A 445 -10.08 10.77 27.92
N LEU A 446 -10.34 11.06 26.64
CA LEU A 446 -10.16 10.10 25.55
C LEU A 446 -8.68 9.92 25.22
N ALA A 447 -8.29 8.68 24.91
CA ALA A 447 -6.90 8.37 24.59
C ALA A 447 -6.42 9.13 23.34
N GLY A 448 -5.30 9.84 23.48
CA GLY A 448 -4.64 10.57 22.38
C GLY A 448 -5.18 11.98 22.12
N THR A 449 -6.26 12.42 22.78
CA THR A 449 -6.75 13.79 22.60
C THR A 449 -5.83 14.81 23.27
N LYS A 450 -5.67 15.97 22.63
CA LYS A 450 -4.81 17.05 23.12
C LYS A 450 -5.46 18.42 22.90
N PRO A 451 -5.16 19.43 23.73
CA PRO A 451 -5.50 20.81 23.42
C PRO A 451 -4.98 21.24 22.04
N PRO A 452 -5.62 22.23 21.37
CA PRO A 452 -6.66 23.09 21.92
C PRO A 452 -8.10 22.58 21.73
N PHE A 453 -8.31 21.60 20.84
CA PHE A 453 -9.66 21.14 20.49
C PHE A 453 -10.34 20.28 21.55
N THR A 454 -9.70 20.02 22.69
CA THR A 454 -10.37 19.47 23.87
C THR A 454 -11.36 20.45 24.51
N ASP A 455 -11.31 21.74 24.14
CA ASP A 455 -12.34 22.73 24.47
C ASP A 455 -13.40 22.85 23.36
N TYR A 456 -14.66 22.74 23.74
CA TYR A 456 -15.82 22.78 22.84
C TYR A 456 -15.88 24.07 22.03
N SER A 457 -15.69 25.23 22.67
CA SER A 457 -15.85 26.52 22.01
C SER A 457 -14.78 26.71 20.96
N VAL A 458 -13.55 26.26 21.26
CA VAL A 458 -12.43 26.30 20.31
C VAL A 458 -12.65 25.34 19.15
N ALA A 459 -13.05 24.08 19.43
CA ALA A 459 -13.30 23.08 18.39
C ALA A 459 -14.46 23.49 17.47
N LEU A 460 -15.58 23.95 18.03
CA LEU A 460 -16.73 24.40 17.25
C LEU A 460 -16.40 25.63 16.41
N ALA A 461 -15.70 26.62 16.97
CA ALA A 461 -15.31 27.82 16.23
C ALA A 461 -14.42 27.48 15.02
N ALA A 462 -13.46 26.57 15.19
CA ALA A 462 -12.60 26.12 14.10
C ALA A 462 -13.40 25.42 12.99
N VAL A 463 -14.25 24.45 13.36
CA VAL A 463 -15.09 23.73 12.40
C VAL A 463 -16.05 24.68 11.70
N GLN A 464 -16.78 25.49 12.45
CA GLN A 464 -17.75 26.44 11.90
C GLN A 464 -17.09 27.41 10.91
N ALA A 465 -15.94 27.99 11.25
CA ALA A 465 -15.25 28.92 10.36
C ALA A 465 -14.88 28.26 9.01
N ALA A 466 -14.50 26.98 9.03
CA ALA A 466 -14.11 26.24 7.84
C ALA A 466 -15.29 25.76 6.99
N VAL A 467 -16.38 25.30 7.63
CA VAL A 467 -17.51 24.64 6.92
C VAL A 467 -18.71 25.55 6.68
N ALA A 468 -18.80 26.71 7.34
CA ALA A 468 -19.90 27.66 7.15
C ALA A 468 -20.22 27.98 5.67
N PRO A 469 -19.24 28.13 4.75
CA PRO A 469 -19.51 28.37 3.33
C PRO A 469 -20.22 27.22 2.61
N THR A 470 -20.09 25.99 3.10
CA THR A 470 -20.70 24.79 2.51
C THR A 470 -22.06 24.47 3.12
N LEU A 471 -22.39 25.08 4.27
CA LEU A 471 -23.66 24.90 4.98
C LEU A 471 -24.78 25.79 4.44
N THR A 472 -26.01 25.40 4.73
CA THR A 472 -27.19 26.19 4.33
C THR A 472 -27.39 27.34 5.33
N LYS A 473 -27.49 28.58 4.83
CA LYS A 473 -27.93 29.70 5.68
C LYS A 473 -29.30 29.37 6.26
N ALA A 474 -29.47 29.51 7.58
CA ALA A 474 -30.77 29.40 8.19
C ALA A 474 -31.72 30.39 7.49
N VAL A 475 -32.69 29.88 6.72
CA VAL A 475 -33.80 30.71 6.27
C VAL A 475 -34.59 30.98 7.52
N GLY A 476 -34.45 32.19 8.09
CA GLY A 476 -35.09 32.56 9.33
C GLY A 476 -36.55 32.13 9.34
N ASP A 477 -36.89 31.20 10.23
CA ASP A 477 -38.26 30.75 10.49
C ASP A 477 -39.19 31.93 10.85
N ASP A 478 -38.63 33.09 11.17
CA ASP A 478 -39.34 34.35 11.37
C ASP A 478 -40.01 34.88 10.09
N ALA A 479 -39.42 34.67 8.91
CA ALA A 479 -40.03 35.09 7.63
C ALA A 479 -41.22 34.20 7.24
N ARG A 480 -41.12 32.88 7.48
CA ARG A 480 -42.22 31.93 7.25
C ARG A 480 -43.33 32.07 8.29
N ARG A 481 -42.99 32.36 9.55
CA ARG A 481 -43.98 32.65 10.60
C ARG A 481 -44.70 33.97 10.36
N LYS A 482 -44.01 35.02 9.88
CA LYS A 482 -44.63 36.29 9.44
C LYS A 482 -45.50 36.14 8.20
N LEU A 483 -45.10 35.33 7.23
CA LEU A 483 -45.93 35.02 6.05
C LEU A 483 -47.20 34.22 6.41
N ARG A 484 -47.12 33.29 7.39
CA ARG A 484 -48.32 32.57 7.91
C ARG A 484 -49.25 33.47 8.71
N THR A 485 -48.71 34.34 9.59
CA THR A 485 -49.53 35.28 10.37
C THR A 485 -50.14 36.42 9.55
N LEU A 486 -49.59 36.73 8.36
CA LEU A 486 -50.20 37.66 7.41
C LEU A 486 -51.30 36.99 6.55
N ALA A 487 -51.16 35.70 6.24
CA ALA A 487 -52.19 34.92 5.57
C ALA A 487 -53.40 34.64 6.47
N ASP A 488 -53.17 34.28 7.75
CA ASP A 488 -54.25 34.00 8.71
C ASP A 488 -55.01 35.25 9.16
N ARG A 489 -54.49 36.47 8.92
CA ARG A 489 -55.17 37.74 9.22
C ARG A 489 -56.03 38.27 8.07
N GLN A 490 -55.96 37.67 6.88
CA GLN A 490 -56.83 38.04 5.75
C GLN A 490 -58.14 37.24 5.68
N ASP A 491 -58.26 36.15 6.47
CA ASP A 491 -59.47 35.30 6.49
C ASP A 491 -60.45 35.60 7.64
N GLU A 492 -60.16 36.59 8.51
CA GLU A 492 -61.10 37.04 9.55
C GLU A 492 -61.58 38.48 9.31
N ALA A 493 -62.50 38.66 8.35
CA ALA A 493 -63.38 39.82 8.29
C ALA A 493 -64.84 39.35 8.10
N PRO A 494 -65.80 39.82 8.92
CA PRO A 494 -67.12 39.22 9.01
C PRO A 494 -68.02 39.64 7.84
N GLN A 495 -68.71 38.65 7.26
CA GLN A 495 -69.80 38.86 6.30
C GLN A 495 -70.94 39.63 6.99
N ARG A 496 -71.21 40.86 6.53
CA ARG A 496 -72.44 41.60 6.83
C ARG A 496 -73.46 41.32 5.73
N GLU A 497 -74.63 40.87 6.17
CA GLU A 497 -75.85 40.73 5.37
C GLU A 497 -76.34 42.09 4.84
N GLU A 498 -76.81 42.13 3.59
CA GLU A 498 -77.73 43.16 3.12
C GLU A 498 -78.84 42.55 2.22
N PRO A 499 -80.03 43.16 2.19
CA PRO A 499 -81.28 42.48 1.84
C PRO A 499 -81.70 42.71 0.39
N GLN A 500 -82.19 41.67 -0.29
CA GLN A 500 -82.84 41.82 -1.60
C GLN A 500 -84.32 42.13 -1.44
N ARG A 501 -84.69 43.36 -1.81
CA ARG A 501 -86.06 43.77 -2.15
C ARG A 501 -86.51 43.09 -3.44
N GLY A 502 -87.77 42.65 -3.44
CA GLY A 502 -88.32 41.75 -4.43
C GLY A 502 -88.75 42.37 -5.76
N ILE A 503 -89.18 41.49 -6.65
CA ILE A 503 -90.18 41.75 -7.67
C ILE A 503 -91.14 40.56 -7.73
N THR A 504 -92.41 40.88 -7.50
CA THR A 504 -93.59 40.02 -7.61
C THR A 504 -94.07 39.93 -9.06
N ARG A 505 -94.90 38.90 -9.34
CA ARG A 505 -95.80 38.68 -10.50
C ARG A 505 -95.18 37.82 -11.62
N ASN A 506 -95.87 36.85 -12.24
CA ASN A 506 -97.24 36.36 -12.11
C ASN A 506 -97.40 35.11 -13.01
N ILE A 507 -98.22 34.15 -12.55
CA ILE A 507 -99.34 33.51 -13.28
C ILE A 507 -99.08 32.44 -14.36
N GLU A 508 -99.73 31.30 -14.08
CA GLU A 508 -100.29 30.23 -14.95
C GLU A 508 -99.34 29.26 -15.66
N ARG A 509 -99.57 27.94 -15.67
CA ARG A 509 -100.77 27.14 -15.38
C ARG A 509 -100.38 25.71 -14.99
#